data_AF-B1HPI8-F1
#
_entry.id   AF-B1HPI8-F1
#
_cell.length_a   1.000
_cell.length_b   1.000
_cell.length_c   1.000
_cell.angle_alpha   90.00
_cell.angle_beta   90.00
_cell.angle_gamma   90.00
#
_symmetry.space_group_name_H-M   'P 1'
#
loop_
_entity.id
_entity.type
_entity.pdbx_description
1 polymer ?
#
loop_
_entity_poly.entity_id
_entity_poly.type
_entity_poly.pdbx_seq_one_letter_code
_entity_poly.pdbx_strand_id
1 'polypeptide(L)' 'MADIGYETIQLYKEEVDERYFTAEEYELLPDVCLVTAINYFNDTGDEYLMMDVYDELNQRHLKTIWVSNGEVRDIDI' A
#
# COMPACT_ATOMS: atom_id res chain seq x y z
N MET A 1 3.87 -19.02 -14.19
CA MET A 1 5.01 -18.09 -14.35
C MET A 1 4.72 -16.99 -13.37
N ALA A 2 5.42 -17.04 -12.25
CA ALA A 2 5.27 -16.00 -11.27
C ALA A 2 5.78 -14.66 -11.84
N ASP A 3 4.96 -13.63 -11.73
CA ASP A 3 5.27 -12.28 -12.21
C ASP A 3 5.40 -11.36 -10.99
N ILE A 4 6.41 -10.49 -11.00
CA ILE A 4 6.64 -9.51 -9.93
C ILE A 4 6.59 -8.12 -10.56
N GLY A 5 5.57 -7.35 -10.18
CA GLY A 5 5.46 -5.94 -10.50
C GLY A 5 5.98 -5.08 -9.35
N TYR A 6 6.63 -3.97 -9.68
CA TYR A 6 6.97 -2.93 -8.70
C TYR A 6 6.64 -1.57 -9.29
N GLU A 7 6.05 -0.70 -8.47
CA GLU A 7 5.76 0.67 -8.83
C GLU A 7 5.90 1.59 -7.62
N THR A 8 6.27 2.84 -7.89
CA THR A 8 6.20 3.91 -6.90
C THR A 8 5.40 5.03 -7.52
N ILE A 9 4.34 5.45 -6.83
CA ILE A 9 3.42 6.48 -7.27
C ILE A 9 3.25 7.54 -6.18
N GLN A 10 3.11 8.78 -6.61
CA GLN A 10 2.71 9.88 -5.72
C GLN A 10 1.20 10.06 -5.83
N LEU A 11 0.51 10.08 -4.69
CA LEU A 11 -0.94 10.24 -4.59
C LEU A 11 -1.26 11.41 -3.68
N TYR A 12 -2.26 12.22 -4.06
CA TYR A 12 -2.89 13.13 -3.11
C TYR A 12 -3.69 12.33 -2.09
N LYS A 13 -3.90 12.88 -0.89
CA LYS A 13 -4.69 12.23 0.17
C LYS A 13 -6.05 11.72 -0.33
N GLU A 14 -6.72 12.49 -1.18
CA GLU A 14 -8.04 12.14 -1.76
C GLU A 14 -7.99 11.00 -2.78
N GLU A 15 -6.81 10.66 -3.31
CA GLU A 15 -6.60 9.54 -4.24
C GLU A 15 -6.22 8.25 -3.50
N VAL A 16 -5.85 8.34 -2.22
CA VAL A 16 -5.56 7.19 -1.37
C VAL A 16 -6.88 6.55 -0.95
N ASP A 17 -6.97 5.23 -1.12
CA ASP A 17 -8.16 4.47 -0.72
C ASP A 17 -8.26 4.37 0.81
N GLU A 18 -9.23 5.09 1.39
CA GLU A 18 -9.48 5.16 2.83
C GLU A 18 -9.69 3.78 3.48
N ARG A 19 -10.10 2.75 2.70
CA ARG A 19 -10.35 1.40 3.22
C ARG A 19 -9.11 0.72 3.76
N TYR A 20 -7.92 1.21 3.42
CA TYR A 20 -6.66 0.69 3.97
C TYR A 20 -6.25 1.33 5.31
N PHE A 21 -7.04 2.28 5.82
CA PHE A 21 -6.74 3.06 7.00
C PHE A 21 -7.90 3.04 7.98
N THR A 22 -7.58 3.15 9.27
CA THR A 22 -8.56 3.60 10.25
C THR A 22 -8.86 5.09 10.02
N ALA A 23 -10.00 5.56 10.52
CA ALA A 23 -10.35 6.98 10.42
C ALA A 23 -9.27 7.89 11.02
N GLU A 24 -8.64 7.50 12.14
CA GLU A 24 -7.57 8.27 12.77
C GLU A 24 -6.29 8.31 11.91
N GLU A 25 -5.86 7.17 11.36
CA GLU A 25 -4.70 7.12 10.46
C GLU A 25 -4.94 7.96 9.20
N TYR A 26 -6.13 7.85 8.60
CA TYR A 26 -6.48 8.59 7.38
C TYR A 26 -6.50 10.10 7.62
N GLU A 27 -7.07 10.56 8.72
CA GLU A 27 -7.06 11.99 9.10
C GLU A 27 -5.63 12.53 9.23
N LEU A 28 -4.70 11.72 9.73
CA LEU A 28 -3.29 12.08 9.92
C LEU A 28 -2.42 11.97 8.66
N LEU A 29 -2.95 11.45 7.55
CA LEU A 29 -2.20 11.41 6.29
C LEU A 29 -1.83 12.82 5.81
N PRO A 30 -0.61 13.02 5.28
CA PRO A 30 -0.22 14.27 4.63
C PRO A 30 -1.02 14.49 3.35
N ASP A 31 -1.02 15.73 2.85
CA ASP A 31 -1.72 16.10 1.60
C ASP A 31 -1.24 15.28 0.39
N VAL A 32 0.03 14.87 0.42
CA VAL A 32 0.68 14.05 -0.62
C VAL A 32 1.40 12.89 0.04
N CYS A 33 1.10 11.68 -0.43
CA CYS A 33 1.74 10.44 -0.02
C CYS A 33 2.57 9.87 -1.17
N LEU A 34 3.69 9.23 -0.83
CA LEU A 34 4.42 8.35 -1.74
C LEU A 34 4.05 6.90 -1.43
N VAL A 35 3.55 6.17 -2.40
CA VAL A 35 3.16 4.75 -2.26
C VAL A 35 4.10 3.91 -3.11
N THR A 36 4.81 2.98 -2.47
CA THR A 36 5.59 1.96 -3.18
C THR A 36 4.87 0.62 -3.06
N ALA A 37 4.52 0.03 -4.20
CA ALA A 37 3.79 -1.20 -4.31
C ALA A 37 4.65 -2.31 -4.93
N ILE A 38 4.54 -3.51 -4.37
CA ILE A 38 5.08 -4.75 -4.94
C ILE A 38 3.92 -5.71 -5.13
N ASN A 39 3.64 -6.07 -6.38
CA ASN A 39 2.66 -7.08 -6.75
C ASN A 39 3.39 -8.39 -7.10
N TYR A 40 2.82 -9.52 -6.71
CA TYR A 40 3.31 -10.85 -7.02
C TYR A 40 2.13 -11.77 -7.32
N PHE A 41 2.19 -12.47 -8.47
CA PHE A 41 1.31 -13.60 -8.76
C PHE A 41 2.08 -14.90 -8.60
N ASN A 42 1.55 -15.85 -7.83
CA ASN A 42 2.15 -17.17 -7.74
C ASN A 42 1.74 -18.07 -8.92
N ASP A 43 2.29 -19.29 -8.99
CA ASP A 43 1.96 -20.23 -10.07
C ASP A 43 0.53 -20.81 -9.99
N THR A 44 -0.15 -20.67 -8.85
CA THR A 44 -1.59 -21.02 -8.71
C THR A 44 -2.51 -19.88 -9.12
N GLY A 45 -1.97 -18.71 -9.45
CA GLY A 45 -2.71 -17.51 -9.84
C GLY A 45 -3.19 -16.65 -8.67
N ASP A 46 -2.76 -16.94 -7.45
CA ASP A 46 -3.03 -16.07 -6.29
C ASP A 46 -2.20 -14.80 -6.38
N GLU A 47 -2.83 -13.68 -6.06
CA GLU A 47 -2.24 -12.36 -6.03
C GLU A 47 -1.82 -11.99 -4.60
N TYR A 48 -0.64 -11.41 -4.48
CA TYR A 48 -0.12 -10.79 -3.28
C TYR A 48 0.36 -9.38 -3.62
N LEU A 49 -0.06 -8.40 -2.85
CA LEU A 49 0.32 -7.01 -3.00
C LEU A 49 0.76 -6.49 -1.64
N MET A 50 1.94 -5.85 -1.61
CA MET A 50 2.42 -5.08 -0.48
C MET A 50 2.51 -3.63 -0.91
N MET A 51 2.01 -2.72 -0.08
CA MET A 51 2.15 -1.28 -0.30
C MET A 51 2.73 -0.63 0.95
N ASP A 52 3.83 0.08 0.78
CA ASP A 52 4.35 1.00 1.79
C ASP A 52 3.94 2.43 1.45
N VAL A 53 3.40 3.11 2.45
CA VAL A 53 2.93 4.50 2.36
C VAL A 53 3.87 5.38 3.16
N TYR A 54 4.37 6.43 2.52
CA TYR A 54 5.30 7.39 3.10
C TYR A 54 4.76 8.82 3.00
N ASP A 55 5.17 9.65 3.95
CA ASP A 55 5.10 11.10 3.83
C ASP A 55 6.13 11.56 2.80
N GLU A 56 5.67 12.20 1.73
CA GLU A 56 6.52 12.60 0.61
C GLU A 56 7.60 13.61 1.02
N LEU A 57 7.28 14.52 1.95
CA LEU A 57 8.15 15.64 2.33
C LEU A 57 9.37 15.20 3.13
N ASN A 58 9.23 14.17 3.96
CA ASN A 58 10.26 13.75 4.90
C ASN A 58 10.62 12.25 4.78
N GLN A 59 9.98 11.53 3.86
CA GLN A 59 10.19 10.10 3.59
C GLN A 59 9.93 9.21 4.83
N ARG A 60 9.16 9.70 5.80
CA ARG A 60 8.75 8.91 6.97
C ARG A 60 7.73 7.88 6.54
N HIS A 61 8.00 6.62 6.88
CA HIS A 61 7.05 5.53 6.71
C HIS A 61 5.82 5.75 7.61
N LEU A 62 4.63 5.63 7.02
CA LEU A 62 3.35 5.82 7.69
C LEU A 62 2.65 4.49 7.93
N LYS A 63 2.66 3.59 6.94
CA LYS A 63 1.96 2.30 7.02
C LYS A 63 2.47 1.31 5.98
N THR A 64 2.46 0.03 6.35
CA THR A 64 2.55 -1.10 5.42
C THR A 64 1.19 -1.75 5.30
N ILE A 65 0.73 -2.00 4.07
CA ILE A 65 -0.54 -2.65 3.77
C ILE A 65 -0.24 -3.93 3.00
N TRP A 66 -0.78 -5.05 3.48
CA TRP A 66 -0.73 -6.31 2.77
C TRP A 66 -2.10 -6.64 2.22
N VAL A 67 -2.17 -7.05 0.97
CA VAL A 67 -3.38 -7.50 0.28
C VAL A 67 -3.08 -8.85 -0.34
N SER A 68 -4.01 -9.79 -0.22
CA SER A 68 -3.95 -11.04 -0.98
C SER A 68 -5.31 -11.32 -1.59
N ASN A 69 -5.35 -11.63 -2.89
CA ASN A 69 -6.58 -11.88 -3.63
C ASN A 69 -7.65 -10.80 -3.38
N GLY A 70 -7.23 -9.53 -3.37
CA GLY A 70 -8.09 -8.36 -3.13
C GLY A 70 -8.51 -8.10 -1.68
N GLU A 71 -8.10 -8.92 -0.72
CA GLU A 71 -8.41 -8.75 0.70
C GLU A 71 -7.21 -8.25 1.50
N VAL A 72 -7.41 -7.21 2.31
CA VAL A 72 -6.41 -6.72 3.26
C VAL A 72 -6.10 -7.80 4.28
N ARG A 73 -4.82 -8.05 4.51
CA ARG A 73 -4.31 -8.98 5.51
C ARG A 73 -3.66 -8.21 6.63
N ASP A 74 -4.11 -8.50 7.85
CA ASP A 74 -3.44 -8.05 9.05
C ASP A 74 -2.26 -8.99 9.30
N ILE A 75 -1.06 -8.51 9.01
CA ILE A 75 0.18 -9.27 9.17
C ILE A 75 1.02 -8.54 10.20
N ASP A 76 1.01 -9.05 11.43
CA ASP A 76 2.01 -8.67 12.44
C ASP A 76 3.36 -9.26 11.99
N ILE A 77 4.30 -8.39 11.61
CA ILE A 77 5.69 -8.75 11.28
C ILE A 77 6.60 -8.38 12.45
#